data_AF-A0A944U5X3-F1
#
_entry.id   AF-A0A944U5X3-F1
#
_cell.length_a   1.000
_cell.length_b   1.000
_cell.length_c   1.000
_cell.angle_alpha   90.00
_cell.angle_beta   90.00
_cell.angle_gamma   90.00
#
_symmetry.space_group_name_H-M   'P 1'
#
loop_
_entity.id
_entity.type
_entity.pdbx_description
1 polymer ?
#
loop_
_entity_poly.entity_id
_entity_poly.type
_entity_poly.pdbx_seq_one_letter_code
_entity_poly.pdbx_strand_id
1 'polypeptide(L)'
;MKKANKTLQKECIQPLLEWYRANARDLPWRRISDPYAIWVSEIMLQQTQVATVIPYWERWMKELPTISALASAPVDHILKLWEGLGYYRRVRLMQKAAIFIQKEHGGTFPDHDEAILALPGIGPYTAGAITSIAFDRPSPILDGNVIRVLTRYYGIKENPKRADCLSRLWELSHTWVDQADRLRPRESYNCSHLNQSMMELGARICLPNQHAKCEKCPIKSNCEARKKKIVETLPNLPERRAVIQRHRMVTVLKHEGNYLIQRQMASEHNEGLYEFFSKALKDTHSGKLTLKAAVLGLKDSGVECHDLKPLAIIKHTITHHRITLHCFIGNIRIKPNVETVGLKWTSKTELEKTPMPSAHQKIRSSILDINTD
;
A
#
# COMPACT_ATOMS: atom_id res chain seq x y z
N MET A 1 -20.80 20.57 28.17
CA MET A 1 -19.47 20.19 27.65
C MET A 1 -18.61 19.45 28.68
N LYS A 2 -18.23 20.02 29.83
CA LYS A 2 -17.35 19.34 30.84
C LYS A 2 -17.82 17.95 31.30
N LYS A 3 -19.13 17.75 31.53
CA LYS A 3 -19.70 16.44 31.94
C LYS A 3 -19.60 15.39 30.82
N ALA A 4 -20.00 15.75 29.60
CA ALA A 4 -19.91 14.87 28.42
C ALA A 4 -18.45 14.46 28.10
N ASN A 5 -17.49 15.38 28.30
CA ASN A 5 -16.07 15.10 28.11
C ASN A 5 -15.53 14.08 29.14
N LYS A 6 -15.89 14.23 30.42
CA LYS A 6 -15.53 13.25 31.46
C LYS A 6 -16.15 11.88 31.21
N THR A 7 -17.36 11.83 30.66
CA THR A 7 -18.04 10.60 30.25
C THR A 7 -17.29 9.89 29.12
N LEU A 8 -16.90 10.60 28.06
CA LEU A 8 -16.13 10.02 26.95
C LEU A 8 -14.78 9.46 27.41
N GLN A 9 -14.07 10.18 28.28
CA GLN A 9 -12.79 9.74 28.84
C GLN A 9 -12.92 8.42 29.61
N LYS A 10 -13.84 8.37 30.59
CA LYS A 10 -14.01 7.21 31.47
C LYS A 10 -14.60 6.00 30.77
N GLU A 11 -15.55 6.23 29.88
CA GLU A 11 -16.33 5.13 29.32
C GLU A 11 -15.77 4.58 28.00
N CYS A 12 -14.85 5.31 27.36
CA CYS A 12 -14.31 4.93 26.05
C CYS A 12 -12.80 4.94 25.99
N ILE A 13 -12.20 6.12 26.24
CA ILE A 13 -10.76 6.33 26.00
C ILE A 13 -9.94 5.49 26.98
N GLN A 14 -10.22 5.58 28.29
CA GLN A 14 -9.49 4.80 29.29
C GLN A 14 -9.62 3.27 29.06
N PRO A 15 -10.82 2.70 28.85
CA PRO A 15 -10.95 1.29 28.49
C PRO A 15 -10.19 0.87 27.22
N LEU A 16 -10.13 1.74 26.21
CA LEU A 16 -9.35 1.47 24.99
C LEU A 16 -7.85 1.47 25.26
N LEU A 17 -7.35 2.44 26.02
CA LEU A 17 -5.94 2.53 26.38
C LEU A 17 -5.50 1.32 27.22
N GLU A 18 -6.29 0.94 28.22
CA GLU A 18 -6.05 -0.24 29.06
C GLU A 18 -6.07 -1.53 28.23
N TRP A 19 -7.09 -1.69 27.38
CA TRP A 19 -7.18 -2.83 26.48
C TRP A 19 -5.99 -2.90 25.53
N TYR A 20 -5.59 -1.78 24.95
CA TYR A 20 -4.46 -1.73 24.01
C TYR A 20 -3.14 -2.12 24.68
N ARG A 21 -2.85 -1.61 25.89
CA ARG A 21 -1.64 -2.01 26.64
C ARG A 21 -1.56 -3.52 26.85
N ALA A 22 -2.70 -4.18 27.09
CA ALA A 22 -2.74 -5.62 27.32
C ALA A 22 -2.84 -6.47 26.03
N ASN A 23 -3.26 -5.90 24.90
CA ASN A 23 -3.64 -6.67 23.70
C ASN A 23 -2.94 -6.23 22.40
N ALA A 24 -2.14 -5.17 22.43
CA ALA A 24 -1.42 -4.69 21.25
C ALA A 24 -0.58 -5.82 20.66
N ARG A 25 -0.72 -6.04 19.34
CA ARG A 25 0.22 -6.91 18.63
C ARG A 25 1.62 -6.33 18.75
N ASP A 26 2.54 -7.22 19.04
CA ASP A 26 3.96 -6.98 19.01
C ASP A 26 4.42 -6.90 17.54
N LEU A 27 4.78 -5.69 17.10
CA LEU A 27 5.15 -5.38 15.72
C LEU A 27 6.50 -4.65 15.72
N PRO A 28 7.39 -4.89 14.75
CA PRO A 28 8.75 -4.33 14.77
C PRO A 28 8.77 -2.80 14.92
N TRP A 29 7.92 -2.10 14.16
CA TRP A 29 7.80 -0.64 14.19
C TRP A 29 7.11 -0.07 15.45
N ARG A 30 6.50 -0.90 16.30
CA ARG A 30 5.94 -0.47 17.60
C ARG A 30 6.95 -0.47 18.74
N ARG A 31 8.13 -1.07 18.53
CA ARG A 31 9.21 -1.13 19.52
C ARG A 31 10.19 0.05 19.40
N ILE A 32 9.93 0.95 18.46
CA ILE A 32 10.85 2.02 18.05
C ILE A 32 10.08 3.35 18.06
N SER A 33 10.75 4.42 18.45
CA SER A 33 10.22 5.80 18.47
C SER A 33 10.75 6.67 17.33
N ASP A 34 11.65 6.17 16.50
CA ASP A 34 12.19 6.89 15.34
C ASP A 34 11.08 7.25 14.33
N PRO A 35 10.83 8.54 14.06
CA PRO A 35 9.84 9.00 13.10
C PRO A 35 10.06 8.43 11.69
N TYR A 36 11.31 8.22 11.27
CA TYR A 36 11.61 7.65 9.96
C TYR A 36 11.12 6.19 9.87
N ALA A 37 11.49 5.36 10.83
CA ALA A 37 11.06 3.96 10.89
C ALA A 37 9.52 3.81 10.98
N ILE A 38 8.86 4.68 11.75
CA ILE A 38 7.40 4.74 11.86
C ILE A 38 6.78 5.14 10.52
N TRP A 39 7.28 6.22 9.89
CA TRP A 39 6.81 6.68 8.58
C TRP A 39 6.90 5.59 7.50
N VAL A 40 8.03 4.88 7.43
CA VAL A 40 8.20 3.76 6.49
C VAL A 40 7.10 2.71 6.71
N SER A 41 6.83 2.34 7.97
CA SER A 41 5.78 1.36 8.29
C SER A 41 4.39 1.83 7.87
N GLU A 42 4.06 3.09 8.13
CA GLU A 42 2.76 3.69 7.80
C GLU A 42 2.54 3.73 6.29
N ILE A 43 3.57 4.11 5.51
CA ILE A 43 3.49 4.07 4.05
C ILE A 43 3.33 2.63 3.54
N MET A 44 4.06 1.66 4.09
CA MET A 44 3.94 0.25 3.70
C MET A 44 2.57 -0.34 4.03
N LEU A 45 1.97 0.02 5.16
CA LEU A 45 0.67 -0.49 5.63
C LEU A 45 -0.52 0.03 4.83
N GLN A 46 -0.35 1.08 4.03
CA GLN A 46 -1.42 1.55 3.12
C GLN A 46 -1.88 0.43 2.18
N GLN A 47 -3.13 -0.01 2.35
CA GLN A 47 -3.74 -1.08 1.54
C GLN A 47 -2.93 -2.40 1.53
N THR A 48 -2.09 -2.64 2.54
CA THR A 48 -1.25 -3.85 2.64
C THR A 48 -1.41 -4.47 4.02
N GLN A 49 -1.49 -5.80 4.09
CA GLN A 49 -1.68 -6.49 5.37
C GLN A 49 -0.40 -6.47 6.21
N VAL A 50 -0.57 -6.35 7.54
CA VAL A 50 0.55 -6.32 8.51
C VAL A 50 1.51 -7.49 8.32
N ALA A 51 1.00 -8.73 8.20
CA ALA A 51 1.84 -9.92 8.02
C ALA A 51 2.69 -9.87 6.75
N THR A 52 2.19 -9.24 5.68
CA THR A 52 2.95 -9.01 4.46
C THR A 52 4.02 -7.94 4.65
N VAL A 53 3.74 -6.89 5.43
CA VAL A 53 4.65 -5.74 5.62
C VAL A 53 5.88 -6.09 6.46
N ILE A 54 5.73 -6.92 7.49
CA ILE A 54 6.83 -7.25 8.44
C ILE A 54 8.17 -7.55 7.74
N PRO A 55 8.28 -8.56 6.86
CA PRO A 55 9.57 -8.88 6.24
C PRO A 55 10.08 -7.81 5.27
N TYR A 56 9.21 -6.97 4.72
CA TYR A 56 9.63 -5.86 3.87
C TYR A 56 10.19 -4.71 4.70
N TRP A 57 9.52 -4.37 5.79
CA TRP A 57 9.99 -3.34 6.70
C TRP A 57 11.33 -3.72 7.32
N GLU A 58 11.52 -4.96 7.76
CA GLU A 58 12.79 -5.41 8.34
C GLU A 58 13.97 -5.30 7.34
N ARG A 59 13.78 -5.77 6.10
CA ARG A 59 14.79 -5.62 5.05
C ARG A 59 15.02 -4.16 4.70
N TRP A 60 13.96 -3.36 4.65
CA TRP A 60 14.06 -1.94 4.37
C TRP A 60 14.90 -1.22 5.42
N MET A 61 14.60 -1.42 6.70
CA MET A 61 15.33 -0.77 7.79
C MET A 61 16.78 -1.24 7.89
N LYS A 62 17.12 -2.42 7.35
CA LYS A 62 18.51 -2.88 7.24
C LYS A 62 19.27 -2.15 6.13
N GLU A 63 18.67 -2.01 4.95
CA GLU A 63 19.33 -1.49 3.75
C GLU A 63 19.29 0.05 3.67
N LEU A 64 18.17 0.64 4.10
CA LEU A 64 17.91 2.08 4.10
C LEU A 64 17.48 2.52 5.52
N PRO A 65 18.40 2.55 6.49
CA PRO A 65 18.08 2.82 7.90
C PRO A 65 17.74 4.29 8.20
N THR A 66 18.00 5.23 7.27
CA THR A 66 17.87 6.67 7.53
C THR A 66 17.22 7.41 6.37
N ILE A 67 16.74 8.63 6.66
CA ILE A 67 16.22 9.58 5.65
C ILE A 67 17.27 9.85 4.58
N SER A 68 18.52 10.08 4.98
CA SER A 68 19.64 10.31 4.07
C SER A 68 19.87 9.12 3.13
N ALA A 69 19.89 7.89 3.68
CA ALA A 69 20.04 6.67 2.87
C ALA A 69 18.91 6.52 1.84
N LEU A 70 17.66 6.77 2.23
CA LEU A 70 16.52 6.76 1.30
C LEU A 70 16.63 7.88 0.24
N ALA A 71 17.01 9.08 0.64
CA ALA A 71 17.12 10.22 -0.27
C ALA A 71 18.21 10.00 -1.35
N SER A 72 19.35 9.41 -0.97
CA SER A 72 20.48 9.18 -1.89
C SER A 72 20.41 7.87 -2.67
N ALA A 73 19.57 6.92 -2.26
CA ALA A 73 19.55 5.60 -2.87
C ALA A 73 19.09 5.64 -4.36
N PRO A 74 19.72 4.82 -5.24
CA PRO A 74 19.26 4.69 -6.62
C PRO A 74 17.79 4.26 -6.69
N VAL A 75 17.02 4.87 -7.59
CA VAL A 75 15.57 4.59 -7.75
C VAL A 75 15.32 3.09 -7.98
N ASP A 76 16.13 2.43 -8.80
CA ASP A 76 15.95 1.00 -9.10
C ASP A 76 16.22 0.11 -7.88
N HIS A 77 17.13 0.52 -6.98
CA HIS A 77 17.36 -0.18 -5.71
C HIS A 77 16.16 -0.05 -4.77
N ILE A 78 15.60 1.16 -4.66
CA ILE A 78 14.37 1.42 -3.87
C ILE A 78 13.18 0.62 -4.41
N LEU A 79 12.96 0.64 -5.73
CA LEU A 79 11.90 -0.13 -6.37
C LEU A 79 12.09 -1.64 -6.18
N LYS A 80 13.34 -2.11 -6.10
CA LYS A 80 13.66 -3.50 -5.82
C LYS A 80 13.36 -3.90 -4.38
N LEU A 81 13.69 -3.06 -3.40
CA LEU A 81 13.31 -3.30 -2.00
C LEU A 81 11.79 -3.30 -1.81
N TRP A 82 11.06 -2.52 -2.62
CA TRP A 82 9.59 -2.45 -2.61
C TRP A 82 8.92 -3.53 -3.49
N GLU A 83 9.71 -4.31 -4.24
CA GLU A 83 9.21 -5.26 -5.24
C GLU A 83 8.27 -6.28 -4.60
N GLY A 84 6.98 -6.24 -4.99
CA GLY A 84 5.94 -7.15 -4.48
C GLY A 84 4.93 -6.53 -3.50
N LEU A 85 5.21 -5.36 -2.91
CA LEU A 85 4.24 -4.65 -2.06
C LEU A 85 3.12 -3.95 -2.85
N GLY A 86 3.33 -3.72 -4.15
CA GLY A 86 2.38 -3.00 -5.00
C GLY A 86 2.25 -1.52 -4.64
N TYR A 87 1.40 -0.80 -5.40
CA TYR A 87 1.19 0.64 -5.26
C TYR A 87 2.50 1.44 -5.24
N TYR A 88 3.36 1.21 -6.24
CA TYR A 88 4.72 1.78 -6.32
C TYR A 88 4.79 3.31 -6.30
N ARG A 89 3.67 4.00 -6.61
CA ARG A 89 3.59 5.45 -6.41
C ARG A 89 3.93 5.86 -4.96
N ARG A 90 3.60 5.02 -3.96
CA ARG A 90 3.92 5.24 -2.55
C ARG A 90 5.42 5.42 -2.34
N VAL A 91 6.24 4.45 -2.76
CA VAL A 91 7.69 4.48 -2.52
C VAL A 91 8.39 5.60 -3.28
N ARG A 92 7.91 5.95 -4.47
CA ARG A 92 8.45 7.08 -5.22
C ARG A 92 8.17 8.41 -4.54
N LEU A 93 6.95 8.60 -4.03
CA LEU A 93 6.62 9.79 -3.25
C LEU A 93 7.39 9.82 -1.93
N MET A 94 7.57 8.65 -1.29
CA MET A 94 8.38 8.50 -0.10
C MET A 94 9.83 8.95 -0.34
N GLN A 95 10.45 8.55 -1.46
CA GLN A 95 11.79 9.04 -1.82
C GLN A 95 11.80 10.56 -2.06
N LYS A 96 10.80 11.10 -2.80
CA LYS A 96 10.68 12.56 -3.00
C LYS A 96 10.55 13.32 -1.68
N ALA A 97 9.78 12.78 -0.74
CA ALA A 97 9.66 13.33 0.60
C ALA A 97 10.97 13.25 1.38
N ALA A 98 11.72 12.14 1.29
CA ALA A 98 13.03 12.04 1.94
C ALA A 98 14.02 13.09 1.40
N ILE A 99 14.04 13.30 0.07
CA ILE A 99 14.85 14.36 -0.57
C ILE A 99 14.40 15.75 -0.09
N PHE A 100 13.09 15.98 0.01
CA PHE A 100 12.55 17.23 0.53
C PHE A 100 12.96 17.47 1.99
N ILE A 101 12.87 16.45 2.85
CA ILE A 101 13.31 16.54 4.25
C ILE A 101 14.81 16.83 4.34
N GLN A 102 15.64 16.20 3.50
CA GLN A 102 17.07 16.46 3.47
C GLN A 102 17.37 17.93 3.13
N LYS A 103 16.63 18.50 2.17
CA LYS A 103 16.86 19.86 1.66
C LYS A 103 16.27 20.95 2.56
N GLU A 104 15.01 20.81 2.95
CA GLU A 104 14.24 21.87 3.62
C GLU A 104 14.27 21.74 5.16
N HIS A 105 14.56 20.55 5.68
CA HIS A 105 14.58 20.26 7.13
C HIS A 105 15.93 19.71 7.62
N GLY A 106 16.99 19.83 6.81
CA GLY A 106 18.35 19.41 7.20
C GLY A 106 18.49 17.92 7.51
N GLY A 107 17.61 17.07 6.97
CA GLY A 107 17.59 15.63 7.25
C GLY A 107 16.90 15.24 8.57
N THR A 108 16.29 16.20 9.27
CA THR A 108 15.49 15.93 10.48
C THR A 108 14.03 15.80 10.10
N PHE A 109 13.35 14.73 10.55
CA PHE A 109 11.93 14.54 10.28
C PHE A 109 11.11 15.64 10.99
N PRO A 110 10.18 16.33 10.31
CA PRO A 110 9.35 17.36 10.93
C PRO A 110 8.45 16.79 12.03
N ASP A 111 8.20 17.55 13.09
CA ASP A 111 7.56 17.08 14.34
C ASP A 111 6.14 17.61 14.58
N HIS A 112 5.59 18.37 13.63
CA HIS A 112 4.26 18.96 13.71
C HIS A 112 3.46 18.73 12.42
N ASP A 113 2.14 18.71 12.59
CA ASP A 113 1.21 18.16 11.60
C ASP A 113 1.26 18.89 10.25
N GLU A 114 1.35 20.23 10.27
CA GLU A 114 1.38 21.04 9.06
C GLU A 114 2.62 20.76 8.20
N ALA A 115 3.80 20.66 8.82
CA ALA A 115 5.03 20.35 8.10
C ALA A 115 5.06 18.90 7.60
N ILE A 116 4.54 17.96 8.38
CA ILE A 116 4.42 16.56 7.95
C ILE A 116 3.43 16.44 6.77
N LEU A 117 2.28 17.13 6.83
CA LEU A 117 1.27 17.11 5.78
C LEU A 117 1.76 17.73 4.47
N ALA A 118 2.69 18.70 4.54
CA ALA A 118 3.31 19.30 3.36
C ALA A 118 4.23 18.33 2.59
N LEU A 119 4.63 17.20 3.19
CA LEU A 119 5.54 16.24 2.56
C LEU A 119 4.86 15.50 1.38
N PRO A 120 5.60 15.27 0.27
CA PRO A 120 5.10 14.54 -0.89
C PRO A 120 4.48 13.18 -0.55
N GLY A 121 3.20 13.01 -0.91
CA GLY A 121 2.49 11.74 -0.74
C GLY A 121 1.98 11.46 0.67
N ILE A 122 2.11 12.42 1.59
CA ILE A 122 1.48 12.37 2.91
C ILE A 122 0.11 13.04 2.79
N GLY A 123 -0.92 12.35 3.30
CA GLY A 123 -2.27 12.89 3.46
C GLY A 123 -2.66 12.97 4.94
N PRO A 124 -3.85 13.51 5.26
CA PRO A 124 -4.25 13.78 6.64
C PRO A 124 -4.13 12.58 7.59
N TYR A 125 -4.51 11.38 7.14
CA TYR A 125 -4.34 10.16 7.94
C TYR A 125 -2.88 9.88 8.29
N THR A 126 -1.98 9.90 7.30
CA THR A 126 -0.57 9.56 7.50
C THR A 126 0.14 10.64 8.30
N ALA A 127 -0.21 11.93 8.10
CA ALA A 127 0.27 13.01 8.95
C ALA A 127 -0.13 12.75 10.41
N GLY A 128 -1.42 12.58 10.69
CA GLY A 128 -1.87 12.34 12.06
C GLY A 128 -1.34 11.05 12.68
N ALA A 129 -1.13 9.99 11.89
CA ALA A 129 -0.51 8.77 12.37
C ALA A 129 0.94 9.00 12.82
N ILE A 130 1.78 9.64 12.00
CA ILE A 130 3.17 9.95 12.37
C ILE A 130 3.21 10.93 13.54
N THR A 131 2.47 12.04 13.44
CA THR A 131 2.38 13.11 14.45
C THR A 131 2.01 12.55 15.83
N SER A 132 1.01 11.66 15.89
CA SER A 132 0.60 11.03 17.15
C SER A 132 1.51 9.89 17.59
N ILE A 133 1.96 9.01 16.70
CA ILE A 133 2.72 7.81 17.09
C ILE A 133 4.14 8.17 17.51
N ALA A 134 4.82 9.04 16.75
CA ALA A 134 6.21 9.40 17.00
C ALA A 134 6.36 10.51 18.06
N PHE A 135 5.40 11.44 18.13
CA PHE A 135 5.53 12.65 18.95
C PHE A 135 4.44 12.82 20.02
N ASP A 136 3.53 11.85 20.16
CA ASP A 136 2.37 11.88 21.08
C ASP A 136 1.50 13.14 20.99
N ARG A 137 1.48 13.80 19.83
CA ARG A 137 0.68 15.01 19.62
C ARG A 137 -0.79 14.65 19.35
N PRO A 138 -1.75 15.53 19.70
CA PRO A 138 -3.18 15.28 19.52
C PRO A 138 -3.63 15.45 18.07
N SER A 139 -3.04 14.69 17.14
CA SER A 139 -3.47 14.67 15.74
C SER A 139 -4.34 13.43 15.48
N PRO A 140 -5.54 13.59 14.90
CA PRO A 140 -6.47 12.50 14.68
C PRO A 140 -6.04 11.62 13.51
N ILE A 141 -6.59 10.41 13.47
CA ILE A 141 -6.49 9.53 12.32
C ILE A 141 -7.87 9.11 11.83
N LEU A 142 -7.97 8.77 10.55
CA LEU A 142 -9.20 8.24 9.99
C LEU A 142 -8.92 7.26 8.84
N ASP A 143 -8.53 6.03 9.19
CA ASP A 143 -8.44 4.92 8.23
C ASP A 143 -9.76 4.13 8.17
N GLY A 144 -9.80 3.09 7.33
CA GLY A 144 -10.99 2.24 7.22
C GLY A 144 -11.36 1.52 8.52
N ASN A 145 -10.40 1.28 9.42
CA ASN A 145 -10.66 0.70 10.74
C ASN A 145 -11.35 1.71 11.66
N VAL A 146 -10.79 2.91 11.78
CA VAL A 146 -11.30 3.99 12.62
C VAL A 146 -12.67 4.45 12.11
N ILE A 147 -12.88 4.61 10.80
CA ILE A 147 -14.21 4.92 10.22
C ILE A 147 -15.25 3.89 10.68
N ARG A 148 -14.92 2.60 10.63
CA ARG A 148 -15.86 1.54 11.05
C ARG A 148 -16.11 1.56 12.55
N VAL A 149 -15.08 1.80 13.36
CA VAL A 149 -15.23 1.94 14.81
C VAL A 149 -16.14 3.12 15.15
N LEU A 150 -15.86 4.31 14.60
CA LEU A 150 -16.63 5.52 14.88
C LEU A 150 -18.07 5.44 14.37
N THR A 151 -18.29 4.96 13.14
CA THR A 151 -19.65 4.83 12.59
C THR A 151 -20.50 3.86 13.41
N ARG A 152 -19.94 2.73 13.87
CA ARG A 152 -20.64 1.79 14.74
C ARG A 152 -20.84 2.34 16.15
N TYR A 153 -19.80 2.96 16.72
CA TYR A 153 -19.88 3.49 18.08
C TYR A 153 -20.97 4.57 18.19
N TYR A 154 -21.05 5.47 17.22
CA TYR A 154 -22.05 6.55 17.18
C TYR A 154 -23.35 6.20 16.44
N GLY A 155 -23.42 5.04 15.79
CA GLY A 155 -24.61 4.62 15.02
C GLY A 155 -24.89 5.47 13.78
N ILE A 156 -23.85 5.98 13.13
CA ILE A 156 -23.90 6.83 11.92
C ILE A 156 -24.28 5.95 10.72
N LYS A 157 -25.45 6.23 10.12
CA LYS A 157 -26.04 5.42 9.02
C LYS A 157 -25.69 5.95 7.63
N GLU A 158 -25.21 7.18 7.58
CA GLU A 158 -24.77 7.87 6.38
C GLU A 158 -23.55 7.16 5.77
N ASN A 159 -23.41 7.27 4.46
CA ASN A 159 -22.24 6.74 3.77
C ASN A 159 -20.99 7.55 4.18
N PRO A 160 -19.96 6.92 4.77
CA PRO A 160 -18.78 7.61 5.27
C PRO A 160 -17.90 8.21 4.17
N LYS A 161 -18.20 7.96 2.89
CA LYS A 161 -17.54 8.59 1.74
C LYS A 161 -18.18 9.91 1.32
N ARG A 162 -19.38 10.25 1.81
CA ARG A 162 -19.95 11.58 1.58
C ARG A 162 -19.16 12.62 2.35
N ALA A 163 -18.94 13.78 1.74
CA ALA A 163 -18.11 14.84 2.31
C ALA A 163 -18.57 15.28 3.71
N ASP A 164 -19.88 15.47 3.91
CA ASP A 164 -20.47 15.85 5.19
C ASP A 164 -20.25 14.79 6.28
N CYS A 165 -20.48 13.53 5.96
CA CYS A 165 -20.24 12.41 6.89
C CYS A 165 -18.76 12.25 7.21
N LEU A 166 -17.88 12.40 6.21
CA LEU A 166 -16.44 12.31 6.38
C LEU A 166 -15.91 13.44 7.29
N SER A 167 -16.37 14.67 7.09
CA SER A 167 -16.01 15.80 7.96
C SER A 167 -16.44 15.56 9.40
N ARG A 168 -17.68 15.09 9.63
CA ARG A 168 -18.17 14.71 10.96
C ARG A 168 -17.31 13.61 11.61
N LEU A 169 -16.86 12.63 10.84
CA LEU A 169 -16.00 11.56 11.37
C LEU A 169 -14.60 12.09 11.77
N TRP A 170 -14.05 13.04 11.01
CA TRP A 170 -12.82 13.74 11.40
C TRP A 170 -13.00 14.54 12.69
N GLU A 171 -14.09 15.30 12.84
CA GLU A 171 -14.41 16.05 14.07
C GLU A 171 -14.52 15.13 15.29
N LEU A 172 -15.14 13.95 15.12
CA LEU A 172 -15.23 12.95 16.18
C LEU A 172 -13.85 12.38 16.55
N SER A 173 -13.02 12.07 15.55
CA SER A 173 -11.65 11.60 15.78
C SER A 173 -10.80 12.65 16.51
N HIS A 174 -10.90 13.92 16.09
CA HIS A 174 -10.30 15.07 16.78
C HIS A 174 -10.75 15.14 18.24
N THR A 175 -12.06 15.04 18.48
CA THR A 175 -12.62 15.09 19.84
C THR A 175 -12.04 13.99 20.72
N TRP A 176 -11.87 12.78 20.18
CA TRP A 176 -11.30 11.65 20.93
C TRP A 176 -9.84 11.88 21.28
N VAL A 177 -9.01 12.28 20.32
CA VAL A 177 -7.58 12.52 20.57
C VAL A 177 -7.34 13.70 21.51
N ASP A 178 -8.13 14.78 21.39
CA ASP A 178 -8.12 15.92 22.32
C ASP A 178 -8.45 15.50 23.76
N GLN A 179 -9.38 14.56 23.92
CA GLN A 179 -9.73 14.07 25.26
C GLN A 179 -8.64 13.14 25.81
N ALA A 180 -7.92 12.40 24.96
CA ALA A 180 -6.79 11.58 25.38
C ALA A 180 -5.59 12.43 25.85
N ASP A 181 -5.26 13.51 25.14
CA ASP A 181 -4.21 14.47 25.53
C ASP A 181 -4.45 15.10 26.92
N ARG A 182 -5.74 15.29 27.26
CA ARG A 182 -6.15 15.87 28.55
C ARG A 182 -6.08 14.88 29.71
N LEU A 183 -5.90 13.57 29.46
CA LEU A 183 -5.79 12.58 30.53
C LEU A 183 -4.51 12.80 31.36
N ARG A 184 -4.50 12.21 32.56
CA ARG A 184 -3.36 12.20 33.47
C ARG A 184 -2.98 10.76 33.82
N PRO A 185 -1.68 10.47 34.00
CA PRO A 185 -0.54 11.37 33.77
C PRO A 185 -0.32 11.67 32.27
N ARG A 186 0.25 12.84 31.96
CA ARG A 186 0.51 13.28 30.56
C ARG A 186 1.60 12.45 29.87
N GLU A 187 2.43 11.77 30.64
CA GLU A 187 3.60 11.02 30.17
C GLU A 187 3.26 9.64 29.57
N SER A 188 1.97 9.31 29.38
CA SER A 188 1.51 7.95 29.06
C SER A 188 1.30 7.64 27.56
N TYR A 189 1.88 8.44 26.67
CA TYR A 189 1.72 8.29 25.21
C TYR A 189 0.24 8.15 24.81
N ASN A 190 -0.63 8.97 25.41
CA ASN A 190 -2.07 8.74 25.38
C ASN A 190 -2.65 8.97 23.97
N CYS A 191 -2.13 9.94 23.22
CA CYS A 191 -2.58 10.24 21.86
C CYS A 191 -2.16 9.11 20.91
N SER A 192 -0.88 8.71 20.97
CA SER A 192 -0.33 7.57 20.23
C SER A 192 -1.14 6.30 20.50
N HIS A 193 -1.30 5.94 21.78
CA HIS A 193 -2.00 4.73 22.18
C HIS A 193 -3.48 4.77 21.83
N LEU A 194 -4.16 5.92 21.91
CA LEU A 194 -5.56 6.00 21.50
C LEU A 194 -5.69 5.72 20.00
N ASN A 195 -4.92 6.41 19.15
CA ASN A 195 -4.97 6.22 17.71
C ASN A 195 -4.65 4.78 17.33
N GLN A 196 -3.57 4.21 17.89
CA GLN A 196 -3.23 2.82 17.65
C GLN A 196 -4.28 1.85 18.20
N SER A 197 -4.92 2.14 19.33
CA SER A 197 -6.00 1.32 19.89
C SER A 197 -7.23 1.28 18.98
N MET A 198 -7.60 2.39 18.35
CA MET A 198 -8.73 2.43 17.42
C MET A 198 -8.45 1.61 16.16
N MET A 199 -7.23 1.71 15.61
CA MET A 199 -6.79 0.88 14.49
C MET A 199 -6.78 -0.61 14.87
N GLU A 200 -6.19 -0.94 16.03
CA GLU A 200 -6.09 -2.32 16.53
C GLU A 200 -7.47 -2.93 16.83
N LEU A 201 -8.37 -2.14 17.43
CA LEU A 201 -9.75 -2.55 17.70
C LEU A 201 -10.48 -2.88 16.40
N GLY A 202 -10.40 -2.00 15.39
CA GLY A 202 -10.99 -2.26 14.08
C GLY A 202 -10.38 -3.49 13.41
N ALA A 203 -9.07 -3.68 13.53
CA ALA A 203 -8.35 -4.79 12.91
C ALA A 203 -8.60 -6.16 13.57
N ARG A 204 -8.97 -6.21 14.86
CA ARG A 204 -9.04 -7.48 15.62
C ARG A 204 -10.39 -7.82 16.24
N ILE A 205 -11.20 -6.81 16.56
CA ILE A 205 -12.42 -6.96 17.35
C ILE A 205 -13.63 -6.42 16.59
N CYS A 206 -13.63 -5.14 16.23
CA CYS A 206 -14.66 -4.50 15.45
C CYS A 206 -14.46 -4.81 13.95
N LEU A 207 -14.47 -6.10 13.60
CA LEU A 207 -14.20 -6.60 12.25
C LEU A 207 -15.33 -6.26 11.26
N PRO A 208 -15.04 -6.11 9.95
CA PRO A 208 -16.07 -5.93 8.94
C PRO A 208 -16.98 -7.17 8.84
N ASN A 209 -18.17 -6.99 8.25
CA ASN A 209 -19.18 -8.04 8.05
C ASN A 209 -19.67 -8.65 9.39
N GLN A 210 -20.27 -9.84 9.34
CA GLN A 210 -20.86 -10.59 10.48
C GLN A 210 -19.83 -11.18 11.46
N HIS A 211 -18.60 -10.64 11.49
CA HIS A 211 -17.49 -11.20 12.25
C HIS A 211 -17.06 -10.33 13.43
N ALA A 212 -17.79 -9.24 13.72
CA ALA A 212 -17.47 -8.37 14.84
C ALA A 212 -17.59 -9.11 16.18
N LYS A 213 -16.51 -9.10 16.98
CA LYS A 213 -16.43 -9.77 18.28
C LYS A 213 -16.92 -8.85 19.40
N CYS A 214 -18.15 -8.35 19.29
CA CYS A 214 -18.70 -7.30 20.18
C CYS A 214 -18.59 -7.64 21.66
N GLU A 215 -18.69 -8.91 22.04
CA GLU A 215 -18.59 -9.32 23.44
C GLU A 215 -17.19 -9.15 24.05
N LYS A 216 -16.15 -9.11 23.20
CA LYS A 216 -14.75 -8.85 23.57
C LYS A 216 -14.36 -7.37 23.41
N CYS A 217 -15.29 -6.50 23.01
CA CYS A 217 -14.99 -5.09 22.77
C CYS A 217 -14.96 -4.29 24.09
N PRO A 218 -13.87 -3.56 24.40
CA PRO A 218 -13.74 -2.80 25.64
C PRO A 218 -14.74 -1.65 25.77
N ILE A 219 -15.28 -1.17 24.65
CA ILE A 219 -16.22 -0.03 24.59
C ILE A 219 -17.65 -0.46 24.19
N LYS A 220 -18.00 -1.73 24.42
CA LYS A 220 -19.28 -2.32 23.97
C LYS A 220 -20.52 -1.73 24.64
N SER A 221 -20.40 -1.28 25.90
CA SER A 221 -21.51 -0.75 26.71
C SER A 221 -22.19 0.45 26.06
N ASN A 222 -21.40 1.32 25.42
CA ASN A 222 -21.86 2.57 24.84
C ASN A 222 -21.94 2.57 23.30
N CYS A 223 -21.64 1.46 22.65
CA CYS A 223 -21.74 1.34 21.20
C CYS A 223 -23.21 1.38 20.74
N GLU A 224 -23.60 2.46 20.07
CA GLU A 224 -24.97 2.66 19.57
C GLU A 224 -25.40 1.60 18.56
N ALA A 225 -24.50 1.17 17.67
CA ALA A 225 -24.82 0.12 16.72
C ALA A 225 -25.10 -1.23 17.41
N ARG A 226 -24.41 -1.52 18.53
CA ARG A 226 -24.67 -2.73 19.33
C ARG A 226 -26.05 -2.64 20.00
N LYS A 227 -26.35 -1.51 20.66
CA LYS A 227 -27.66 -1.29 21.32
C LYS A 227 -28.82 -1.42 20.33
N LYS A 228 -28.65 -0.88 19.12
CA LYS A 228 -29.66 -0.89 18.05
C LYS A 228 -29.62 -2.14 17.16
N LYS A 229 -28.72 -3.08 17.40
CA LYS A 229 -28.52 -4.31 16.60
C LYS A 229 -28.27 -4.03 15.09
N ILE A 230 -27.49 -2.99 14.78
CA ILE A 230 -27.12 -2.57 13.41
C ILE A 230 -25.61 -2.62 13.14
N VAL A 231 -24.84 -3.40 13.92
CA VAL A 231 -23.37 -3.52 13.74
C VAL A 231 -23.01 -4.01 12.35
N GLU A 232 -23.77 -4.96 11.81
CA GLU A 232 -23.48 -5.62 10.53
C GLU A 232 -23.78 -4.74 9.32
N THR A 233 -24.67 -3.75 9.46
CA THR A 233 -25.05 -2.83 8.38
C THR A 233 -24.14 -1.61 8.30
N LEU A 234 -23.22 -1.44 9.25
CA LEU A 234 -22.31 -0.30 9.34
C LEU A 234 -20.84 -0.70 9.18
N PRO A 235 -20.02 0.11 8.49
CA PRO A 235 -20.40 1.34 7.79
C PRO A 235 -21.24 1.08 6.52
N ASN A 236 -22.12 2.02 6.18
CA ASN A 236 -22.92 2.01 4.96
C ASN A 236 -22.04 2.34 3.74
N LEU A 237 -21.31 1.35 3.24
CA LEU A 237 -20.42 1.50 2.09
C LEU A 237 -21.18 1.27 0.77
N PRO A 238 -20.83 2.00 -0.31
CA PRO A 238 -21.44 1.76 -1.61
C PRO A 238 -21.06 0.36 -2.13
N GLU A 239 -21.88 -0.16 -3.04
CA GLU A 239 -21.62 -1.43 -3.71
C GLU A 239 -20.24 -1.45 -4.38
N ARG A 240 -19.63 -2.63 -4.38
CA ARG A 240 -18.33 -2.82 -5.02
C ARG A 240 -18.50 -2.66 -6.53
N ARG A 241 -17.58 -1.92 -7.15
CA ARG A 241 -17.53 -1.79 -8.61
C ARG A 241 -17.46 -3.17 -9.27
N ALA A 242 -18.12 -3.29 -10.41
CA ALA A 242 -18.06 -4.48 -11.24
C ALA A 242 -16.61 -4.82 -11.61
N VAL A 243 -16.33 -6.12 -11.70
CA VAL A 243 -15.01 -6.63 -12.06
C VAL A 243 -14.80 -6.46 -13.56
N ILE A 244 -13.70 -5.82 -13.95
CA ILE A 244 -13.33 -5.62 -15.36
C ILE A 244 -12.29 -6.66 -15.77
N GLN A 245 -12.61 -7.49 -16.76
CA GLN A 245 -11.66 -8.41 -17.37
C GLN A 245 -10.76 -7.67 -18.36
N ARG A 246 -9.46 -7.95 -18.31
CA ARG A 246 -8.46 -7.46 -19.27
C ARG A 246 -7.56 -8.61 -19.70
N HIS A 247 -7.34 -8.74 -21.00
CA HIS A 247 -6.37 -9.66 -21.57
C HIS A 247 -5.19 -8.88 -22.15
N ARG A 248 -3.98 -9.31 -21.81
CA ARG A 248 -2.72 -8.72 -22.26
C ARG A 248 -1.85 -9.79 -22.90
N MET A 249 -1.12 -9.40 -23.93
CA MET A 249 -0.07 -10.22 -24.50
C MET A 249 1.28 -9.72 -24.03
N VAL A 250 2.14 -10.65 -23.64
CA VAL A 250 3.52 -10.36 -23.27
C VAL A 250 4.45 -11.28 -24.06
N THR A 251 5.47 -10.71 -24.67
CA THR A 251 6.48 -11.46 -25.40
C THR A 251 7.82 -11.34 -24.72
N VAL A 252 8.40 -12.48 -24.37
CA VAL A 252 9.76 -12.62 -23.87
C VAL A 252 10.67 -12.83 -25.07
N LEU A 253 11.41 -11.80 -25.44
CA LEU A 253 12.34 -11.84 -26.56
C LEU A 253 13.75 -12.15 -26.06
N LYS A 254 14.36 -13.19 -26.63
CA LYS A 254 15.70 -13.68 -26.30
C LYS A 254 16.68 -13.41 -27.44
N HIS A 255 17.91 -13.02 -27.08
CA HIS A 255 19.03 -12.93 -28.00
C HIS A 255 20.33 -13.22 -27.25
N GLU A 256 21.08 -14.25 -27.67
CA GLU A 256 22.36 -14.65 -27.06
C GLU A 256 22.31 -14.74 -25.52
N GLY A 257 21.25 -15.37 -24.99
CA GLY A 257 21.05 -15.53 -23.54
C GLY A 257 20.57 -14.27 -22.79
N ASN A 258 20.45 -13.12 -23.48
CA ASN A 258 19.90 -11.88 -22.94
C ASN A 258 18.41 -11.74 -23.25
N TYR A 259 17.75 -10.89 -22.46
CA TYR A 259 16.31 -10.65 -22.50
C TYR A 259 16.00 -9.17 -22.77
N LEU A 260 15.03 -8.90 -23.64
CA LEU A 260 14.53 -7.53 -23.85
C LEU A 260 13.47 -7.18 -22.80
N ILE A 261 13.71 -6.10 -22.07
CA ILE A 261 12.79 -5.52 -21.10
C ILE A 261 12.54 -4.04 -21.41
N GLN A 262 11.42 -3.51 -20.93
CA GLN A 262 10.99 -2.13 -21.12
C GLN A 262 10.69 -1.47 -19.78
N ARG A 263 11.30 -0.32 -19.53
CA ARG A 263 10.94 0.56 -18.42
C ARG A 263 9.63 1.28 -18.71
N GLN A 264 8.69 1.21 -17.79
CA GLN A 264 7.39 1.88 -17.92
C GLN A 264 7.54 3.37 -17.61
N MET A 265 7.60 4.19 -18.66
CA MET A 265 7.68 5.65 -18.57
C MET A 265 6.28 6.26 -18.57
N ALA A 266 6.00 7.20 -17.67
CA ALA A 266 4.73 7.94 -17.60
C ALA A 266 3.47 7.05 -17.62
N SER A 267 3.54 5.85 -17.05
CA SER A 267 2.41 4.93 -16.96
C SER A 267 1.56 5.21 -15.71
N GLU A 268 0.24 5.12 -15.84
CA GLU A 268 -0.68 5.18 -14.68
C GLU A 268 -0.37 4.08 -13.65
N HIS A 269 0.13 2.94 -14.12
CA HIS A 269 0.47 1.77 -13.30
C HIS A 269 1.93 1.36 -13.52
N ASN A 270 2.63 0.91 -12.47
CA ASN A 270 3.99 0.37 -12.56
C ASN A 270 5.07 1.36 -13.05
N GLU A 271 4.84 2.67 -12.98
CA GLU A 271 5.80 3.68 -13.42
C GLU A 271 7.20 3.49 -12.81
N GLY A 272 8.21 3.47 -13.66
CA GLY A 272 9.62 3.26 -13.30
C GLY A 272 10.06 1.79 -13.22
N LEU A 273 9.13 0.83 -13.15
CA LEU A 273 9.45 -0.60 -13.17
C LEU A 273 9.74 -1.10 -14.59
N TYR A 274 10.36 -2.27 -14.66
CA TYR A 274 10.60 -2.96 -15.92
C TYR A 274 9.58 -4.07 -16.14
N GLU A 275 9.12 -4.18 -17.38
CA GLU A 275 8.23 -5.23 -17.87
C GLU A 275 8.91 -5.94 -19.06
N PHE A 276 8.48 -7.17 -19.35
CA PHE A 276 8.88 -7.82 -20.60
C PHE A 276 8.17 -7.12 -21.76
N PHE A 277 8.80 -7.14 -22.94
CA PHE A 277 8.30 -6.43 -24.11
C PHE A 277 6.83 -6.78 -24.41
N SER A 278 5.99 -5.75 -24.45
CA SER A 278 4.55 -5.87 -24.73
C SER A 278 4.11 -4.74 -25.66
N LYS A 279 4.63 -4.70 -26.89
CA LYS A 279 4.18 -3.68 -27.84
C LYS A 279 2.84 -4.12 -28.46
N ALA A 280 1.79 -3.72 -27.74
CA ALA A 280 0.41 -3.49 -28.16
C ALA A 280 -0.21 -4.43 -29.21
N LEU A 281 -0.72 -5.58 -28.77
CA LEU A 281 -2.14 -5.81 -29.04
C LEU A 281 -2.89 -5.00 -27.98
N LYS A 282 -3.76 -4.07 -28.40
CA LYS A 282 -4.58 -3.27 -27.46
C LYS A 282 -5.22 -4.21 -26.45
N ASP A 283 -5.20 -3.84 -25.16
CA ASP A 283 -5.91 -4.55 -24.09
C ASP A 283 -7.30 -4.96 -24.61
N THR A 284 -7.56 -6.27 -24.75
CA THR A 284 -8.87 -6.73 -25.22
C THR A 284 -9.74 -7.07 -24.02
N HIS A 285 -11.02 -6.70 -24.11
CA HIS A 285 -12.06 -7.14 -23.18
C HIS A 285 -12.58 -8.55 -23.51
N SER A 286 -12.22 -9.09 -24.69
CA SER A 286 -12.66 -10.39 -25.18
C SER A 286 -11.47 -11.30 -25.56
N GLY A 287 -11.54 -12.55 -25.09
CA GLY A 287 -10.85 -13.69 -25.71
C GLY A 287 -9.44 -14.05 -25.20
N LYS A 288 -9.01 -15.26 -25.60
CA LYS A 288 -7.62 -15.72 -25.49
C LYS A 288 -6.81 -15.10 -26.63
N LEU A 289 -5.65 -14.53 -26.33
CA LEU A 289 -4.71 -14.06 -27.37
C LEU A 289 -3.92 -15.27 -27.88
N THR A 290 -3.89 -15.45 -29.20
CA THR A 290 -3.29 -16.63 -29.85
C THR A 290 -1.85 -16.36 -30.27
N LEU A 291 -1.08 -17.42 -30.52
CA LEU A 291 0.28 -17.32 -31.06
C LEU A 291 0.31 -16.54 -32.39
N LYS A 292 -0.70 -16.72 -33.26
CA LYS A 292 -0.81 -15.99 -34.53
C LYS A 292 -0.93 -14.47 -34.31
N ALA A 293 -1.71 -14.06 -33.31
CA ALA A 293 -1.83 -12.64 -32.95
C ALA A 293 -0.50 -12.10 -32.39
N ALA A 294 0.25 -12.92 -31.66
CA ALA A 294 1.58 -12.55 -31.15
C ALA A 294 2.61 -12.34 -32.25
N VAL A 295 2.66 -13.26 -33.24
CA VAL A 295 3.52 -13.10 -34.41
C VAL A 295 3.18 -11.82 -35.17
N LEU A 296 1.89 -11.54 -35.37
CA LEU A 296 1.45 -10.33 -36.09
C LEU A 296 1.84 -9.04 -35.34
N GLY A 297 1.58 -8.97 -34.03
CA GLY A 297 1.93 -7.78 -33.23
C GLY A 297 3.43 -7.51 -33.13
N LEU A 298 4.27 -8.55 -33.15
CA LEU A 298 5.73 -8.40 -33.23
C LEU A 298 6.18 -7.86 -34.59
N LYS A 299 5.59 -8.35 -35.70
CA LYS A 299 5.86 -7.82 -37.04
C LYS A 299 5.49 -6.34 -37.14
N ASP A 300 4.30 -5.95 -36.68
CA ASP A 300 3.85 -4.55 -36.66
C ASP A 300 4.76 -3.65 -35.81
N SER A 301 5.44 -4.26 -34.84
CA SER A 301 6.39 -3.59 -33.96
C SER A 301 7.80 -3.45 -34.55
N GLY A 302 8.06 -4.00 -35.74
CA GLY A 302 9.38 -4.07 -36.37
C GLY A 302 10.31 -5.11 -35.73
N VAL A 303 9.76 -6.07 -34.98
CA VAL A 303 10.54 -7.12 -34.31
C VAL A 303 10.33 -8.45 -35.03
N GLU A 304 11.38 -8.94 -35.69
CA GLU A 304 11.38 -10.28 -36.26
C GLU A 304 11.79 -11.31 -35.21
N CYS A 305 10.83 -12.16 -34.84
CA CYS A 305 11.01 -13.21 -33.85
C CYS A 305 10.81 -14.58 -34.50
N HIS A 306 11.77 -15.47 -34.28
CA HIS A 306 11.75 -16.87 -34.68
C HIS A 306 11.42 -17.77 -33.48
N ASP A 307 10.84 -18.93 -33.77
CA ASP A 307 10.50 -19.95 -32.76
C ASP A 307 9.65 -19.43 -31.60
N LEU A 308 8.74 -18.50 -31.89
CA LEU A 308 7.80 -17.99 -30.91
C LEU A 308 6.89 -19.14 -30.44
N LYS A 309 6.92 -19.44 -29.15
CA LYS A 309 6.12 -20.50 -28.53
C LYS A 309 5.38 -20.00 -27.30
N PRO A 310 4.24 -20.61 -26.92
CA PRO A 310 3.59 -20.34 -25.64
C PRO A 310 4.57 -20.55 -24.49
N LEU A 311 4.57 -19.63 -23.53
CA LEU A 311 5.35 -19.71 -22.30
C LEU A 311 4.46 -20.01 -21.10
N ALA A 312 3.47 -19.14 -20.85
CA ALA A 312 2.60 -19.25 -19.67
C ALA A 312 1.32 -18.42 -19.82
N ILE A 313 0.33 -18.71 -18.98
CA ILE A 313 -0.83 -17.83 -18.76
C ILE A 313 -0.79 -17.34 -17.31
N ILE A 314 -0.52 -16.04 -17.11
CA ILE A 314 -0.45 -15.45 -15.77
C ILE A 314 -1.74 -14.71 -15.47
N LYS A 315 -2.46 -15.17 -14.43
CA LYS A 315 -3.59 -14.43 -13.87
C LYS A 315 -3.11 -13.50 -12.77
N HIS A 316 -3.50 -12.24 -12.86
CA HIS A 316 -3.17 -11.19 -11.90
C HIS A 316 -4.40 -10.32 -11.62
N THR A 317 -4.46 -9.71 -10.44
CA THR A 317 -5.57 -8.85 -10.05
C THR A 317 -5.02 -7.55 -9.50
N ILE A 318 -5.55 -6.43 -10.01
CA ILE A 318 -5.27 -5.10 -9.49
C ILE A 318 -6.62 -4.43 -9.21
N THR A 319 -6.92 -4.17 -7.95
CA THR A 319 -8.21 -3.58 -7.51
C THR A 319 -9.42 -4.36 -8.07
N HIS A 320 -10.17 -3.79 -9.01
CA HIS A 320 -11.33 -4.37 -9.68
C HIS A 320 -10.99 -4.93 -11.07
N HIS A 321 -9.73 -4.85 -11.50
CA HIS A 321 -9.26 -5.40 -12.77
C HIS A 321 -8.73 -6.83 -12.59
N ARG A 322 -9.24 -7.76 -13.38
CA ARG A 322 -8.69 -9.12 -13.52
C ARG A 322 -7.91 -9.17 -14.82
N ILE A 323 -6.60 -9.22 -14.70
CA ILE A 323 -5.67 -9.16 -15.82
C ILE A 323 -5.17 -10.57 -16.10
N THR A 324 -5.35 -11.05 -17.33
CA THR A 324 -4.79 -12.30 -17.82
C THR A 324 -3.71 -12.00 -18.84
N LEU A 325 -2.47 -12.35 -18.53
CA LEU A 325 -1.32 -12.19 -19.40
C LEU A 325 -1.08 -13.50 -20.14
N HIS A 326 -1.21 -13.45 -21.47
CA HIS A 326 -0.86 -14.54 -22.38
C HIS A 326 0.59 -14.33 -22.80
N CYS A 327 1.47 -15.19 -22.30
CA CYS A 327 2.91 -15.00 -22.40
C CYS A 327 3.49 -15.93 -23.47
N PHE A 328 4.31 -15.38 -24.34
CA PHE A 328 5.03 -16.10 -25.38
C PHE A 328 6.53 -15.86 -25.24
N ILE A 329 7.35 -16.77 -25.75
CA ILE A 329 8.80 -16.67 -25.72
C ILE A 329 9.37 -17.02 -27.09
N GLY A 330 10.36 -16.28 -27.56
CA GLY A 330 11.01 -16.55 -28.85
C GLY A 330 12.36 -15.88 -28.97
N ASN A 331 13.12 -16.30 -29.99
CA ASN A 331 14.47 -15.82 -30.26
C ASN A 331 14.45 -14.77 -31.38
N ILE A 332 15.28 -13.75 -31.26
CA ILE A 332 15.50 -12.78 -32.34
C ILE A 332 16.93 -12.91 -32.86
N ARG A 333 17.11 -12.84 -34.19
CA ARG A 333 18.42 -12.99 -34.83
C ARG A 333 19.23 -11.71 -34.81
N ILE A 334 18.57 -10.57 -35.02
CA ILE A 334 19.18 -9.25 -35.01
C ILE A 334 18.65 -8.53 -33.78
N LYS A 335 19.57 -8.08 -32.92
CA LYS A 335 19.24 -7.15 -31.85
C LYS A 335 18.67 -5.89 -32.51
N PRO A 336 17.37 -5.56 -32.35
CA PRO A 336 16.85 -4.33 -32.90
C PRO A 336 17.71 -3.19 -32.36
N ASN A 337 18.01 -2.18 -33.19
CA ASN A 337 18.69 -0.98 -32.73
C ASN A 337 17.69 -0.19 -31.88
N VAL A 338 17.54 -0.60 -30.61
CA VAL A 338 16.50 -0.09 -29.74
C VAL A 338 16.98 1.16 -29.04
N GLU A 339 17.25 2.22 -29.79
CA GLU A 339 17.32 3.59 -29.26
C GLU A 339 15.91 4.13 -28.94
N THR A 340 14.99 3.25 -28.52
CA THR A 340 13.67 3.66 -28.06
C THR A 340 13.71 3.83 -26.55
N VAL A 341 13.25 4.99 -26.08
CA VAL A 341 13.28 5.37 -24.66
C VAL A 341 12.74 4.24 -23.78
N GLY A 342 13.59 3.74 -22.87
CA GLY A 342 13.22 2.75 -21.85
C GLY A 342 13.42 1.28 -22.22
N LEU A 343 13.80 0.93 -23.45
CA LEU A 343 14.13 -0.46 -23.79
C LEU A 343 15.56 -0.82 -23.39
N LYS A 344 15.74 -1.99 -22.77
CA LYS A 344 17.03 -2.47 -22.26
C LYS A 344 17.18 -3.97 -22.51
N TRP A 345 18.36 -4.37 -22.96
CA TRP A 345 18.79 -5.76 -22.93
C TRP A 345 19.42 -6.08 -21.58
N THR A 346 19.05 -7.21 -21.01
CA THR A 346 19.54 -7.61 -19.70
C THR A 346 19.92 -9.08 -19.68
N SER A 347 21.01 -9.40 -18.98
CA SER A 347 21.42 -10.78 -18.76
C SER A 347 20.46 -11.48 -17.79
N LYS A 348 20.56 -12.81 -17.69
CA LYS A 348 19.80 -13.58 -16.68
C LYS A 348 20.04 -13.07 -15.26
N THR A 349 21.30 -12.79 -14.90
CA THR A 349 21.68 -12.35 -13.55
C THR A 349 21.23 -10.92 -13.23
N GLU A 350 21.23 -10.03 -14.23
CA GLU A 350 20.70 -8.68 -14.07
C GLU A 350 19.16 -8.66 -14.00
N LEU A 351 18.49 -9.54 -14.73
CA LEU A 351 17.04 -9.68 -14.74
C LEU A 351 16.48 -10.04 -13.35
N GLU A 352 17.22 -10.84 -12.58
CA GLU A 352 16.89 -11.18 -11.19
C GLU A 352 16.94 -9.97 -10.26
N LYS A 353 17.85 -9.03 -10.51
CA LYS A 353 18.02 -7.79 -9.74
C LYS A 353 17.09 -6.67 -10.21
N THR A 354 16.53 -6.80 -11.41
CA THR A 354 15.64 -5.81 -12.00
C THR A 354 14.29 -5.75 -11.26
N PRO A 355 13.79 -4.55 -10.89
CA PRO A 355 12.50 -4.41 -10.23
C PRO A 355 11.36 -4.56 -11.25
N MET A 356 10.49 -5.54 -11.01
CA MET A 356 9.38 -5.89 -11.91
C MET A 356 8.04 -5.95 -11.17
N PRO A 357 6.91 -5.66 -11.83
CA PRO A 357 5.58 -5.90 -11.26
C PRO A 357 5.36 -7.39 -10.98
N SER A 358 4.51 -7.73 -10.01
CA SER A 358 4.29 -9.12 -9.60
C SER A 358 3.88 -10.06 -10.74
N ALA A 359 3.16 -9.56 -11.75
CA ALA A 359 2.82 -10.35 -12.92
C ALA A 359 4.06 -10.73 -13.76
N HIS A 360 5.00 -9.79 -13.95
CA HIS A 360 6.23 -10.02 -14.69
C HIS A 360 7.29 -10.78 -13.88
N GLN A 361 7.26 -10.69 -12.55
CA GLN A 361 8.07 -11.58 -11.69
C GLN A 361 7.69 -13.06 -11.88
N LYS A 362 6.39 -13.36 -12.05
CA LYS A 362 5.94 -14.72 -12.36
C LYS A 362 6.44 -15.17 -13.74
N ILE A 363 6.40 -14.28 -14.74
CA ILE A 363 6.97 -14.57 -16.08
C ILE A 363 8.48 -14.83 -15.96
N ARG A 364 9.22 -14.01 -15.20
CA ARG A 364 10.64 -14.20 -14.92
C ARG A 364 10.89 -15.59 -14.32
N SER A 365 10.13 -15.97 -13.31
CA SER A 365 10.24 -17.29 -12.68
C SER A 365 10.04 -18.42 -13.70
N SER A 366 8.97 -18.32 -14.52
CA SER A 366 8.70 -19.31 -15.58
C SER A 366 9.80 -19.40 -16.65
N ILE A 367 10.61 -18.36 -16.86
CA ILE A 367 11.78 -18.41 -17.75
C ILE A 367 12.95 -19.13 -17.06
N LEU A 368 13.15 -18.87 -15.77
CA LEU A 368 14.27 -19.42 -15.00
C LEU A 368 14.12 -20.93 -14.79
N ASP A 369 12.88 -21.41 -14.62
CA ASP A 369 12.55 -22.83 -14.42
C ASP A 369 12.75 -23.70 -15.69
N ILE A 370 12.77 -23.09 -16.88
CA ILE A 370 12.91 -23.81 -18.16
C ILE A 370 14.38 -24.21 -18.46
N ASN A 371 15.35 -23.65 -17.72
CA ASN A 371 16.78 -23.85 -17.98
C ASN A 371 17.48 -24.68 -16.88
N THR A 372 16.74 -25.53 -16.17
CA THR A 372 17.27 -26.50 -15.19
C THR A 372 17.36 -27.93 -15.70
N ASP A 373 17.09 -28.16 -16.99
CA ASP A 373 17.30 -29.44 -17.67
C ASP A 373 18.47 -29.37 -18.66
#